data_AF-A0A942PPK5-F1
#
_entry.id   AF-A0A942PPK5-F1
#
_cell.length_a   1.000
_cell.length_b   1.000
_cell.length_c   1.000
_cell.angle_alpha   90.00
_cell.angle_beta   90.00
_cell.angle_gamma   90.00
#
_symmetry.space_group_name_H-M   'P 1'
#
loop_
_entity.id
_entity.type
_entity.pdbx_description
1 polymer ?
#
loop_
_entity_poly.entity_id
_entity_poly.type
_entity_poly.pdbx_seq_one_letter_code
_entity_poly.pdbx_strand_id
1 'polypeptide(L)'
;MEDNAATNFKTQIDEGPTWWTPEPHSITRLDEGYVDPGELLHIPGLNGEQLLFEDDPTGGYGEERWGALIEDIRINGLKWAILIFKEMDGRVGIHEGNHRLRAAIAAGLTRVPVEIRYFGNSQRTGLIIDPMTGRPPGIVNAKDSST
;
A
#
# COMPACT_ATOMS: atom_id res chain seq x y z
N MET A 1 -16.21 16.65 13.88
CA MET A 1 -16.87 16.27 12.62
C MET A 1 -16.21 14.97 12.21
N GLU A 2 -16.90 13.85 12.37
CA GLU A 2 -16.41 12.58 11.82
C GLU A 2 -16.54 12.69 10.30
N ASP A 3 -15.40 12.77 9.64
CA ASP A 3 -15.31 12.85 8.19
C ASP A 3 -15.69 11.48 7.64
N ASN A 4 -17.00 11.29 7.45
CA ASN A 4 -17.62 10.05 6.99
C ASN A 4 -17.45 9.90 5.47
N ALA A 5 -16.24 10.16 4.97
CA ALA A 5 -15.85 9.81 3.62
C ALA A 5 -15.44 8.33 3.66
N ALA A 6 -16.46 7.46 3.63
CA ALA A 6 -16.30 6.02 3.43
C ALA A 6 -15.12 5.77 2.48
N THR A 7 -14.12 5.05 2.96
CA THR A 7 -12.91 4.72 2.23
C THR A 7 -13.29 3.77 1.11
N ASN A 8 -13.88 4.27 0.02
CA ASN A 8 -14.38 3.42 -1.05
C ASN A 8 -13.20 2.96 -1.90
N PHE A 9 -12.57 1.87 -1.46
CA PHE A 9 -11.70 1.11 -2.32
C PHE A 9 -12.51 0.57 -3.50
N LYS A 10 -11.99 0.76 -4.71
CA LYS A 10 -12.44 0.05 -5.90
C LYS A 10 -11.73 -1.29 -5.92
N THR A 11 -12.48 -2.35 -5.66
CA THR A 11 -11.98 -3.72 -5.62
C THR A 11 -12.39 -4.48 -6.89
N GLN A 12 -11.41 -5.11 -7.54
CA GLN A 12 -11.62 -6.06 -8.64
C GLN A 12 -11.10 -7.41 -8.18
N ILE A 13 -11.88 -8.47 -8.39
CA ILE A 13 -11.57 -9.83 -7.92
C ILE A 13 -11.71 -10.80 -9.09
N ASP A 14 -10.67 -11.60 -9.30
CA ASP A 14 -10.62 -12.68 -10.27
C ASP A 14 -9.89 -13.90 -9.65
N GLU A 15 -10.49 -14.48 -8.62
CA GLU A 15 -9.89 -15.62 -7.91
C GLU A 15 -10.07 -16.95 -8.62
N GLY A 16 -10.90 -16.95 -9.68
CA GLY A 16 -11.50 -18.12 -10.28
C GLY A 16 -12.19 -19.05 -9.27
N PRO A 17 -12.57 -20.25 -9.69
CA PRO A 17 -13.17 -21.23 -8.80
C PRO A 17 -12.16 -21.77 -7.78
N THR A 18 -12.64 -22.32 -6.66
CA THR A 18 -11.80 -22.80 -5.54
C THR A 18 -10.84 -23.93 -5.92
N TRP A 19 -11.13 -24.69 -6.97
CA TRP A 19 -10.30 -25.77 -7.50
C TRP A 19 -9.24 -25.29 -8.50
N TRP A 20 -9.28 -24.03 -8.94
CA TRP A 20 -8.28 -23.48 -9.86
C TRP A 20 -7.10 -22.89 -9.08
N THR A 21 -5.91 -23.25 -9.53
CA THR A 21 -4.66 -22.67 -9.04
C THR A 21 -4.16 -21.67 -10.09
N PRO A 22 -4.25 -20.36 -9.84
CA PRO A 22 -3.67 -19.35 -10.72
C PRO A 22 -2.15 -19.50 -10.82
N GLU A 23 -1.57 -19.01 -11.91
CA GLU A 23 -0.12 -18.89 -12.00
C GLU A 23 0.40 -17.86 -10.97
N PRO A 24 1.64 -18.01 -10.46
CA PRO A 24 2.18 -17.13 -9.43
C PRO A 24 2.16 -15.63 -9.76
N HIS A 25 2.18 -15.25 -11.04
CA HIS A 25 2.19 -13.84 -11.48
C HIS A 25 0.81 -13.35 -11.97
N SER A 26 -0.23 -14.19 -11.86
CA SER A 26 -1.59 -13.77 -12.20
C SER A 26 -2.14 -12.85 -11.12
N ILE A 27 -2.58 -11.64 -11.49
CA ILE A 27 -3.29 -10.75 -10.57
C ILE A 27 -4.69 -11.31 -10.36
N THR A 28 -5.00 -11.74 -9.14
CA THR A 28 -6.30 -12.33 -8.77
C THR A 28 -7.16 -11.37 -7.95
N ARG A 29 -6.58 -10.26 -7.48
CA ARG A 29 -7.32 -9.16 -6.88
C ARG A 29 -6.54 -7.85 -7.02
N LEU A 30 -7.28 -6.77 -7.22
CA LEU A 30 -6.79 -5.39 -7.28
C LEU A 30 -7.64 -4.53 -6.36
N ASP A 31 -7.01 -3.82 -5.44
CA ASP A 31 -7.65 -2.85 -4.56
C ASP A 31 -7.05 -1.45 -4.82
N GLU A 32 -7.88 -0.51 -5.28
CA GLU A 32 -7.49 0.89 -5.52
C GLU A 32 -8.20 1.80 -4.52
N GLY A 33 -7.48 2.63 -3.77
CA GLY A 33 -8.11 3.46 -2.75
C GLY A 33 -7.19 4.51 -2.14
N TYR A 34 -7.56 5.02 -0.97
CA TYR A 34 -6.77 5.99 -0.22
C TYR A 34 -6.58 5.54 1.22
N VAL A 35 -5.36 5.63 1.72
CA VAL A 35 -5.01 5.26 3.11
C VAL A 35 -4.22 6.37 3.77
N ASP A 36 -4.17 6.36 5.10
CA ASP A 36 -3.19 7.16 5.83
C ASP A 36 -1.77 6.65 5.48
N PRO A 37 -0.85 7.52 5.00
CA PRO A 37 0.48 7.08 4.62
C PRO A 37 1.28 6.46 5.79
N GLY A 38 0.99 6.83 7.04
CA GLY A 38 1.60 6.22 8.22
C GLY A 38 1.32 4.72 8.34
N GLU A 39 0.16 4.26 7.86
CA GLU A 39 -0.22 2.85 7.84
C GLU A 39 0.65 2.02 6.88
N LEU A 40 1.40 2.66 5.96
CA LEU A 40 2.24 1.97 4.98
C LEU A 40 3.71 1.87 5.39
N LEU A 41 4.16 2.61 6.41
CA LEU A 41 5.58 2.70 6.79
C LEU A 41 6.19 1.37 7.24
N HIS A 42 5.36 0.44 7.73
CA HIS A 42 5.81 -0.89 8.15
C HIS A 42 6.03 -1.85 6.98
N ILE A 43 5.57 -1.50 5.77
CA ILE A 43 5.72 -2.33 4.58
C ILE A 43 7.09 -2.05 3.97
N PRO A 44 7.96 -3.07 3.79
CA PRO A 44 9.25 -2.86 3.16
C PRO A 44 9.09 -2.53 1.67
N GLY A 45 10.05 -1.80 1.10
CA GLY A 45 10.24 -1.77 -0.35
C GLY A 45 10.62 -3.15 -0.86
N LEU A 46 10.03 -3.56 -2.01
CA LEU A 46 10.18 -4.92 -2.51
C LEU A 46 11.64 -5.28 -2.81
N ASN A 47 12.49 -4.31 -3.17
CA ASN A 47 13.92 -4.49 -3.38
C ASN A 47 14.78 -3.79 -2.30
N GLY A 48 14.19 -3.47 -1.15
CA GLY A 48 14.90 -2.80 -0.06
C GLY A 48 15.07 -1.29 -0.24
N GLU A 49 14.28 -0.64 -1.10
CA GLU A 49 14.41 0.80 -1.38
C GLU A 49 14.18 1.69 -0.14
N GLN A 50 13.49 1.18 0.87
CA GLN A 50 13.34 1.85 2.16
C GLN A 50 14.67 2.04 2.89
N LEU A 51 15.66 1.18 2.64
CA LEU A 51 16.99 1.21 3.28
C LEU A 51 17.79 2.44 2.84
N LEU A 52 17.48 3.02 1.67
CA LEU A 52 18.08 4.28 1.21
C LEU A 52 17.88 5.43 2.21
N PHE A 53 16.86 5.33 3.06
CA PHE A 53 16.53 6.35 4.04
C PHE A 53 17.14 6.12 5.43
N GLU A 54 17.87 5.02 5.63
CA GLU A 54 18.62 4.78 6.87
C GLU A 54 19.87 5.66 6.93
N ASP A 55 20.56 5.79 5.79
CA ASP A 55 21.80 6.58 5.68
C ASP A 55 21.57 8.00 5.13
N ASP A 56 20.53 8.20 4.32
CA ASP A 56 20.21 9.49 3.68
C ASP A 56 18.72 9.84 3.84
N PRO A 57 18.35 10.88 4.61
CA PRO A 57 16.95 11.25 4.82
C PRO A 57 16.20 11.65 3.53
N THR A 58 16.92 11.88 2.43
CA THR A 58 16.37 12.21 1.10
C THR A 58 16.27 10.99 0.18
N GLY A 59 16.75 9.81 0.61
CA GLY A 59 16.76 8.59 -0.18
C GLY A 59 17.55 8.72 -1.48
N GLY A 60 18.64 9.50 -1.49
CA GLY A 60 19.52 9.71 -2.65
C GLY A 60 19.09 10.84 -3.59
N TYR A 61 18.05 11.63 -3.25
CA TYR A 61 17.60 12.75 -4.09
C TYR A 61 18.47 14.02 -3.92
N GLY A 62 19.13 14.17 -2.77
CA GLY A 62 19.72 15.43 -2.36
C GLY A 62 18.67 16.43 -1.86
N GLU A 63 19.09 17.37 -1.00
CA GLU A 63 18.18 18.24 -0.24
C GLU A 63 17.26 19.10 -1.12
N GLU A 64 17.81 19.74 -2.16
CA GLU A 64 17.04 20.63 -3.04
C GLU A 64 15.91 19.88 -3.76
N ARG A 65 16.25 18.76 -4.41
CA ARG A 65 15.28 17.96 -5.16
C ARG A 65 14.26 17.31 -4.24
N TRP A 66 14.68 16.90 -3.04
CA TRP A 66 13.77 16.36 -2.03
C TRP A 66 12.79 17.41 -1.51
N GLY A 67 13.28 18.62 -1.21
CA GLY A 67 12.44 19.76 -0.83
C GLY A 67 11.43 20.13 -1.92
N ALA A 68 11.86 20.14 -3.18
CA ALA A 68 10.97 20.40 -4.32
C ALA A 68 9.89 19.31 -4.48
N LEU A 69 10.23 18.03 -4.23
CA LEU A 69 9.27 16.94 -4.26
C LEU A 69 8.23 17.08 -3.13
N ILE A 70 8.66 17.40 -1.91
CA ILE A 70 7.76 17.62 -0.77
C ILE A 70 6.81 18.77 -1.07
N GLU A 71 7.30 19.88 -1.63
CA GLU A 71 6.46 21.03 -1.97
C GLU A 71 5.48 20.73 -3.11
N ASP A 72 5.91 20.04 -4.17
CA ASP A 72 5.01 19.60 -5.24
C ASP A 72 3.90 18.71 -4.68
N ILE A 73 4.24 17.77 -3.81
CA ILE A 73 3.26 16.87 -3.18
C ILE A 73 2.33 17.64 -2.22
N ARG A 74 2.86 18.62 -1.47
CA ARG A 74 2.04 19.46 -0.58
C ARG A 74 1.00 20.26 -1.35
N ILE A 75 1.36 20.83 -2.50
CA ILE A 75 0.49 21.66 -3.33
C ILE A 75 -0.46 20.81 -4.18
N ASN A 76 0.09 19.81 -4.87
CA ASN A 76 -0.60 19.09 -5.94
C ASN A 76 -1.08 17.69 -5.53
N GLY A 77 -0.69 17.21 -4.35
CA GLY A 77 -0.91 15.81 -3.94
C GLY A 77 -0.07 14.82 -4.76
N LEU A 78 -0.39 13.54 -4.61
CA LEU A 78 0.28 12.47 -5.35
C LEU A 78 -0.38 12.28 -6.72
N LYS A 79 0.41 12.44 -7.79
CA LYS A 79 -0.01 12.19 -9.18
C LYS A 79 -0.17 10.69 -9.48
N TRP A 80 0.55 9.83 -8.75
CA TRP A 80 0.59 8.38 -8.95
C TRP A 80 0.46 7.67 -7.61
N ALA A 81 -0.28 6.57 -7.61
CA ALA A 81 -0.49 5.73 -6.43
C ALA A 81 0.83 5.13 -5.90
N ILE A 82 0.82 4.74 -4.62
CA ILE A 82 1.81 3.82 -4.07
C ILE A 82 1.40 2.41 -4.47
N LEU A 83 2.28 1.70 -5.18
CA LEU A 83 2.00 0.38 -5.71
C LEU A 83 2.55 -0.68 -4.75
N ILE A 84 1.66 -1.53 -4.24
CA ILE A 84 1.98 -2.55 -3.24
C ILE A 84 1.64 -3.93 -3.81
N PHE A 85 2.58 -4.87 -3.72
CA PHE A 85 2.37 -6.25 -4.16
C PHE A 85 2.21 -7.16 -2.94
N LYS A 86 1.25 -8.08 -3.03
CA LYS A 86 1.19 -9.30 -2.22
C LYS A 86 1.43 -10.50 -3.14
N GLU A 87 2.63 -11.04 -3.07
CA GLU A 87 3.05 -12.20 -3.86
C GLU A 87 2.34 -13.48 -3.39
N MET A 88 2.30 -14.50 -4.26
CA MET A 88 1.67 -15.80 -3.97
C MET A 88 2.29 -16.49 -2.75
N ASP A 89 3.60 -16.31 -2.53
CA ASP A 89 4.34 -16.84 -1.38
C ASP A 89 4.07 -16.08 -0.06
N GLY A 90 3.24 -15.03 -0.11
CA GLY A 90 2.87 -14.20 1.02
C GLY A 90 3.80 -13.02 1.27
N ARG A 91 4.89 -12.84 0.48
CA ARG A 91 5.72 -11.63 0.57
C ARG A 91 4.89 -10.40 0.21
N VAL A 92 5.03 -9.37 1.03
CA VAL A 92 4.41 -8.07 0.83
C VAL A 92 5.50 -7.02 0.67
N GLY A 93 5.36 -6.14 -0.31
CA GLY A 93 6.28 -5.03 -0.48
C GLY A 93 5.73 -3.88 -1.31
N ILE A 94 6.21 -2.67 -1.03
CA ILE A 94 6.01 -1.50 -1.89
C ILE A 94 6.88 -1.72 -3.13
N HIS A 95 6.23 -2.00 -4.26
CA HIS A 95 6.90 -2.17 -5.55
C HIS A 95 7.32 -0.82 -6.14
N GLU A 96 6.45 0.19 -6.04
CA GLU A 96 6.76 1.56 -6.48
C GLU A 96 6.20 2.61 -5.52
N GLY A 97 6.95 3.71 -5.37
CA GLY A 97 6.51 4.89 -4.63
C GLY A 97 7.11 5.07 -3.24
N ASN A 98 8.14 4.32 -2.84
CA ASN A 98 8.82 4.48 -1.55
C ASN A 98 9.20 5.95 -1.24
N HIS A 99 9.82 6.66 -2.20
CA HIS A 99 10.12 8.09 -2.06
C HIS A 99 8.87 8.96 -1.94
N ARG A 100 7.84 8.68 -2.76
CA ARG A 100 6.58 9.44 -2.73
C ARG A 100 5.86 9.28 -1.40
N LEU A 101 5.86 8.08 -0.83
CA LEU A 101 5.28 7.79 0.48
C LEU A 101 5.94 8.65 1.57
N ARG A 102 7.27 8.62 1.65
CA ARG A 102 8.01 9.39 2.66
C ARG A 102 7.88 10.91 2.43
N ALA A 103 7.90 11.35 1.18
CA ALA A 103 7.66 12.75 0.85
C ALA A 103 6.23 13.19 1.18
N ALA A 104 5.22 12.32 1.01
CA ALA A 104 3.84 12.61 1.39
C ALA A 104 3.68 12.80 2.90
N ILE A 105 4.36 11.98 3.70
CA ILE A 105 4.40 12.11 5.16
C ILE A 105 5.07 13.43 5.54
N ALA A 106 6.22 13.75 4.94
CA ALA A 106 6.92 15.02 5.18
C ALA A 106 6.11 16.25 4.71
N ALA A 107 5.28 16.09 3.69
CA ALA A 107 4.36 17.12 3.21
C ALA A 107 3.12 17.29 4.11
N GLY A 108 2.87 16.36 5.03
CA GLY A 108 1.75 16.39 5.97
C GLY A 108 0.43 15.87 5.38
N LEU A 109 0.47 15.05 4.34
CA LEU A 109 -0.75 14.42 3.82
C LEU A 109 -1.29 13.38 4.81
N THR A 110 -2.59 13.42 5.05
CA THR A 110 -3.31 12.44 5.86
C THR A 110 -3.90 11.29 5.04
N ARG A 111 -3.87 11.41 3.70
CA ARG A 111 -4.36 10.39 2.77
C ARG A 111 -3.50 10.34 1.51
N VAL A 112 -3.11 9.15 1.07
CA VAL A 112 -2.38 8.92 -0.18
C VAL A 112 -3.10 7.86 -1.03
N PRO A 113 -3.10 8.00 -2.37
CA PRO A 113 -3.63 6.98 -3.25
C PRO A 113 -2.75 5.72 -3.22
N VAL A 114 -3.38 4.56 -3.18
CA VAL A 114 -2.72 3.24 -3.21
C VAL A 114 -3.35 2.34 -4.26
N GLU A 115 -2.51 1.46 -4.80
CA GLU A 115 -2.91 0.36 -5.65
C GLU A 115 -2.28 -0.92 -5.10
N ILE A 116 -3.11 -1.88 -4.70
CA ILE A 116 -2.66 -3.13 -4.09
C ILE A 116 -2.99 -4.28 -5.04
N ARG A 117 -1.96 -4.98 -5.49
CA ARG A 117 -2.09 -6.15 -6.36
C ARG A 117 -1.82 -7.43 -5.59
N TYR A 118 -2.78 -8.34 -5.64
CA TYR A 118 -2.66 -9.66 -5.05
C TYR A 118 -2.44 -10.67 -6.16
N PHE A 119 -1.34 -11.41 -6.07
CA PHE A 119 -0.93 -12.39 -7.06
C PHE A 119 -1.23 -13.81 -6.60
N GLY A 120 -1.62 -14.68 -7.53
CA GLY A 120 -1.74 -16.11 -7.28
C GLY A 120 -2.70 -16.47 -6.14
N ASN A 121 -3.80 -15.74 -5.98
CA ASN A 121 -4.75 -15.86 -4.87
C ASN A 121 -4.21 -15.52 -3.47
N SER A 122 -3.16 -14.69 -3.38
CA SER A 122 -2.54 -14.31 -2.10
C SER A 122 -3.50 -13.58 -1.15
N GLN A 123 -4.58 -12.96 -1.63
CA GLN A 123 -5.61 -12.37 -0.78
C GLN A 123 -6.30 -13.39 0.15
N ARG A 124 -6.30 -14.68 -0.21
CA ARG A 124 -6.88 -15.76 0.61
C ARG A 124 -6.15 -15.96 1.94
N THR A 125 -4.89 -15.51 2.04
CA THR A 125 -4.11 -15.55 3.28
C THR A 125 -4.16 -14.21 4.03
N GLY A 126 -5.08 -13.31 3.66
CA GLY A 126 -5.30 -12.02 4.31
C GLY A 126 -5.15 -10.83 3.38
N LEU A 127 -5.76 -9.71 3.74
CA LEU A 127 -5.63 -8.45 3.01
C LEU A 127 -4.49 -7.61 3.59
N ILE A 128 -3.90 -6.74 2.79
CA ILE A 128 -2.94 -5.74 3.29
C ILE A 128 -3.69 -4.58 3.93
N ILE A 129 -4.78 -4.15 3.29
CA ILE A 129 -5.70 -3.12 3.78
C ILE A 129 -7.12 -3.69 3.64
N ASP A 130 -7.92 -3.55 4.68
CA ASP A 130 -9.34 -3.83 4.60
C ASP A 130 -10.02 -2.72 3.77
N PRO A 131 -10.62 -3.04 2.62
CA PRO A 131 -11.22 -2.05 1.73
C PRO A 131 -12.40 -1.30 2.37
N MET A 132 -13.01 -1.82 3.44
CA MET A 132 -14.11 -1.16 4.15
C MET A 132 -13.62 -0.09 5.12
N THR A 133 -12.45 -0.29 5.71
CA THR A 133 -11.92 0.60 6.76
C THR A 133 -10.76 1.45 6.29
N GLY A 134 -10.07 1.06 5.22
CA GLY A 134 -8.85 1.73 4.76
C GLY A 134 -7.65 1.53 5.68
N ARG A 135 -7.74 0.58 6.60
CA ARG A 135 -6.69 0.26 7.58
C ARG A 135 -6.19 -1.16 7.35
N PRO A 136 -4.98 -1.50 7.82
CA PRO A 136 -4.58 -2.89 7.90
C PRO A 136 -5.67 -3.69 8.63
N PRO A 137 -6.05 -4.89 8.17
CA PRO A 137 -6.94 -5.72 8.94
C PRO A 137 -6.21 -6.00 10.25
N GLY A 138 -6.65 -5.33 11.33
CA GLY A 138 -6.09 -5.55 12.66
C GLY A 138 -6.05 -7.05 12.90
N ILE A 139 -4.98 -7.56 13.52
CA ILE A 139 -4.77 -9.01 13.71
C ILE A 139 -6.08 -9.63 14.21
N VAL A 140 -6.87 -10.20 13.30
CA VAL A 140 -7.98 -11.06 13.65
C VAL A 140 -7.28 -12.36 13.99
N ASN A 141 -6.95 -12.51 15.27
CA ASN A 141 -6.52 -13.79 15.77
C ASN A 141 -7.57 -14.80 15.32
N ALA A 142 -7.16 -15.82 14.56
CA ALA A 142 -8.05 -16.87 14.04
C ALA A 142 -8.83 -17.64 15.12
N LYS A 143 -8.65 -17.30 16.41
CA LYS A 143 -9.40 -17.80 17.55
C LYS A 143 -10.71 -17.08 17.83
N ASP A 144 -10.94 -15.90 17.26
CA ASP A 144 -12.15 -15.10 17.57
C ASP A 144 -13.33 -15.38 16.63
N SER A 145 -13.14 -16.25 15.62
CA SER A 145 -14.19 -16.65 14.66
C SER A 145 -14.94 -17.93 15.08
N SER A 146 -14.85 -18.33 16.35
CA SER A 146 -15.64 -19.46 16.90
C SER A 146 -16.54 -18.95 18.01
N THR A 147 -17.76 -18.56 17.66
CA THR A 147 -18.91 -18.54 18.57
C THR A 147 -20.05 -19.27 17.89
#